data_AF-A0A845YU28-F1
#
_entry.id   AF-A0A845YU28-F1
#
_cell.length_a   1.000
_cell.length_b   1.000
_cell.length_c   1.000
_cell.angle_alpha   90.00
_cell.angle_beta   90.00
_cell.angle_gamma   90.00
#
_symmetry.space_group_name_H-M   'P 1'
#
loop_
_entity.id
_entity.type
_entity.pdbx_description
1 polymer ?
#
loop_
_entity_poly.entity_id
_entity_poly.type
_entity_poly.pdbx_seq_one_letter_code
_entity_poly.pdbx_strand_id
1 'polypeptide(L)'
;MSRIRAPKLPQNYPWLNTDKPLSLESLKGRVVILDFWTYCCINCLHVLPDLEFLEQKYPDSLTVIGVHSAKFENEKDVENVRQAILRYNIGHPVLVDSGSRVWQQYAVRAWPTFKIIDPEGYVVGSVSGEGKRDALDEIIGKLIEEHQNKGTINFSEVSSILEKQKQPLTTPLAFPGKVLADSNTNQLFVADSGHHRIVVSTLEGEVLHIIGTGKAGLTNGSFSEAQFFAPQGITFDAKNQVLYVADTENHALRKIDFQTQQVETIAGTGEKSYQISPHSGVARETRLNSPWDVDKIGGRIFIAMAGSHQIWLLQLDTGIISTYAGTGAEACVDGSLTESAFAQPSGISTDGNELFVADSEISSIRAVGINEHPQVRTICGSGGLFGFGDKDGRGSEVLLQHCLGIEYTQNYVWVADTYNHKIKRVEYHAGLCLTMLGNGTAGHQDGQGINCSFFEPSGLSAIAQHLFIADTNNCIIRKVELDTLEVTTVNFPGLCAPDVCL
;
A
#
# COMPACT_ATOMS: atom_id res chain seq x y z
N MET A 1 -4.68 24.98 33.91
CA MET A 1 -3.55 25.00 32.96
C MET A 1 -3.78 26.09 31.94
N SER A 2 -2.74 26.74 31.42
CA SER A 2 -2.86 27.70 30.32
C SER A 2 -3.33 26.99 29.06
N ARG A 3 -4.45 27.43 28.46
CA ARG A 3 -4.93 26.90 27.18
C ARG A 3 -3.95 27.29 26.07
N ILE A 4 -3.60 26.36 25.19
CA ILE A 4 -2.68 26.59 24.07
C ILE A 4 -3.52 26.81 22.81
N ARG A 5 -3.43 27.99 22.20
CA ARG A 5 -4.09 28.22 20.91
C ARG A 5 -3.41 27.37 19.84
N ALA A 6 -4.22 26.75 19.00
CA ALA A 6 -3.73 26.02 17.84
C ALA A 6 -3.00 26.99 16.87
N PRO A 7 -1.78 26.62 16.41
CA PRO A 7 -1.12 27.35 15.32
C PRO A 7 -2.02 27.51 14.10
N LYS A 8 -1.85 28.61 13.35
CA LYS A 8 -2.65 28.84 12.14
C LYS A 8 -2.26 27.87 11.04
N LEU A 9 -3.25 27.39 10.30
CA LEU A 9 -3.01 26.58 9.10
C LEU A 9 -2.60 27.50 7.92
N PRO A 10 -1.54 27.15 7.18
CA PRO A 10 -1.05 27.96 6.07
C PRO A 10 -2.07 28.00 4.92
N GLN A 11 -2.38 29.21 4.47
CA GLN A 11 -3.33 29.46 3.37
C GLN A 11 -2.67 29.40 1.99
N ASN A 12 -1.34 29.53 1.94
CA ASN A 12 -0.56 29.55 0.71
C ASN A 12 0.02 28.18 0.32
N TYR A 13 -0.38 27.13 1.03
CA TYR A 13 0.03 25.75 0.74
C TYR A 13 -1.00 25.08 -0.17
N PRO A 14 -0.63 24.00 -0.88
CA PRO A 14 -1.59 23.21 -1.63
C PRO A 14 -2.62 22.54 -0.70
N TRP A 15 -3.89 22.60 -1.10
CA TRP A 15 -5.00 21.93 -0.43
C TRP A 15 -5.74 21.04 -1.43
N LEU A 16 -6.11 19.85 -0.98
CA LEU A 16 -6.85 18.83 -1.74
C LEU A 16 -8.16 18.50 -1.01
N ASN A 17 -9.14 17.94 -1.72
CA ASN A 17 -10.47 17.65 -1.15
C ASN A 17 -11.18 18.88 -0.55
N THR A 18 -10.92 20.07 -1.10
CA THR A 18 -11.60 21.31 -0.72
C THR A 18 -11.60 22.30 -1.89
N ASP A 19 -12.54 23.24 -1.90
CA ASP A 19 -12.65 24.31 -2.89
C ASP A 19 -11.66 25.47 -2.60
N LYS A 20 -11.27 25.63 -1.34
CA LYS A 20 -10.36 26.68 -0.87
C LYS A 20 -9.61 26.26 0.40
N PRO A 21 -8.45 26.85 0.69
CA PRO A 21 -7.74 26.62 1.94
C PRO A 21 -8.64 26.81 3.18
N LEU A 22 -8.59 25.87 4.12
CA LEU A 22 -9.33 25.96 5.37
C LEU A 22 -8.55 26.75 6.43
N SER A 23 -9.26 27.46 7.31
CA SER A 23 -8.70 28.15 8.47
C SER A 23 -9.37 27.69 9.76
N LEU A 24 -8.64 27.70 10.87
CA LEU A 24 -9.23 27.37 12.17
C LEU A 24 -10.29 28.40 12.59
N GLU A 25 -10.15 29.65 12.13
CA GLU A 25 -11.15 30.70 12.32
C GLU A 25 -12.47 30.39 11.61
N SER A 26 -12.44 29.86 10.39
CA SER A 26 -13.65 29.44 9.65
C SER A 26 -14.28 28.16 10.21
N LEU A 27 -13.52 27.38 10.97
CA LEU A 27 -13.98 26.13 11.60
C LEU A 27 -14.42 26.32 13.06
N LYS A 28 -14.48 27.56 13.54
CA LYS A 28 -15.00 27.84 14.89
C LYS A 28 -16.38 27.23 15.08
N GLY A 29 -16.56 26.61 16.25
CA GLY A 29 -17.75 25.87 16.58
C GLY A 29 -17.69 24.38 16.24
N ARG A 30 -16.65 23.90 15.56
CA ARG A 30 -16.45 22.47 15.28
C ARG A 30 -15.25 21.92 16.06
N VAL A 31 -15.31 20.65 16.44
CA VAL A 31 -14.12 19.92 16.86
C VAL A 31 -13.28 19.67 15.61
N VAL A 32 -11.97 19.91 15.69
CA VAL A 32 -11.05 19.67 14.57
C VAL A 32 -10.02 18.61 14.97
N ILE A 33 -9.86 17.60 14.12
CA ILE A 33 -8.74 16.66 14.19
C ILE A 33 -7.78 17.02 13.07
N LEU A 34 -6.52 17.30 13.43
CA LEU A 34 -5.43 17.29 12.47
C LEU A 34 -4.78 15.91 12.53
N ASP A 35 -4.90 15.15 11.46
CA ASP A 35 -4.21 13.87 11.27
C ASP A 35 -2.88 14.13 10.56
N PHE A 36 -1.76 13.96 11.24
CA PHE A 36 -0.43 14.08 10.66
C PHE A 36 0.00 12.72 10.11
N TRP A 37 -0.05 12.60 8.79
CA TRP A 37 0.08 11.32 8.07
C TRP A 37 1.00 11.44 6.85
N THR A 38 1.37 10.29 6.28
CA THR A 38 2.10 10.16 5.01
C THR A 38 1.64 8.85 4.35
N TYR A 39 1.53 8.80 3.02
CA TYR A 39 0.83 7.69 2.35
C TYR A 39 1.68 6.42 2.17
N CYS A 40 2.99 6.50 2.38
CA CYS A 40 3.86 5.32 2.35
C CYS A 40 3.67 4.40 3.58
N CYS A 41 3.25 4.97 4.71
CA CYS A 41 3.31 4.33 6.02
C CYS A 41 2.06 3.48 6.29
N ILE A 42 2.24 2.17 6.48
CA ILE A 42 1.13 1.25 6.74
C ILE A 42 0.33 1.60 8.01
N ASN A 43 1.00 2.13 9.04
CA ASN A 43 0.34 2.61 10.25
C ASN A 43 -0.60 3.80 9.98
N CYS A 44 -0.28 4.65 9.00
CA CYS A 44 -1.18 5.73 8.56
C CYS A 44 -2.36 5.17 7.77
N LEU A 45 -2.13 4.21 6.87
CA LEU A 45 -3.22 3.62 6.09
C LEU A 45 -4.26 2.94 6.99
N HIS A 46 -3.81 2.23 8.03
CA HIS A 46 -4.69 1.55 8.97
C HIS A 46 -5.63 2.45 9.78
N VAL A 47 -5.38 3.76 9.88
CA VAL A 47 -6.27 4.67 10.62
C VAL A 47 -7.32 5.33 9.73
N LEU A 48 -7.21 5.21 8.40
CA LEU A 48 -8.18 5.80 7.48
C LEU A 48 -9.62 5.30 7.72
N PRO A 49 -9.87 3.98 7.94
CA PRO A 49 -11.21 3.51 8.27
C PRO A 49 -11.72 4.03 9.62
N ASP A 50 -10.82 4.22 10.60
CA ASP A 50 -11.16 4.77 11.90
C ASP A 50 -11.59 6.24 11.77
N LEU A 51 -10.88 7.03 10.93
CA LEU A 51 -11.23 8.42 10.65
C LEU A 51 -12.54 8.52 9.88
N GLU A 52 -12.74 7.70 8.83
CA GLU A 52 -14.00 7.67 8.08
C GLU A 52 -15.20 7.37 8.99
N PHE A 53 -15.06 6.42 9.91
CA PHE A 53 -16.09 6.13 10.92
C PHE A 53 -16.43 7.36 11.76
N LEU A 54 -15.43 8.09 12.25
CA LEU A 54 -15.64 9.28 13.08
C LEU A 54 -16.28 10.42 12.29
N GLU A 55 -15.87 10.61 11.02
CA GLU A 55 -16.47 11.58 10.11
C GLU A 55 -17.96 11.28 9.87
N GLN A 56 -18.31 10.02 9.65
CA GLN A 56 -19.70 9.59 9.48
C GLN A 56 -20.52 9.70 10.78
N LYS A 57 -19.90 9.50 11.94
CA LYS A 57 -20.57 9.60 13.24
C LYS A 57 -20.85 11.05 13.65
N TYR A 58 -19.99 12.00 13.27
CA TYR A 58 -20.05 13.40 13.67
C TYR A 58 -20.03 14.40 12.48
N PRO A 59 -20.86 14.23 11.44
CA PRO A 59 -20.73 14.97 10.17
C PRO A 59 -20.85 16.50 10.34
N ASP A 60 -21.70 16.92 11.28
CA ASP A 60 -22.03 18.34 11.48
C ASP A 60 -21.09 19.02 12.49
N SER A 61 -20.33 18.25 13.26
CA SER A 61 -19.61 18.74 14.46
C SER A 61 -18.11 18.48 14.46
N LEU A 62 -17.64 17.53 13.65
CA LEU A 62 -16.24 17.15 13.52
C LEU A 62 -15.71 17.52 12.13
N THR A 63 -14.53 18.12 12.06
CA THR A 63 -13.77 18.23 10.81
C THR A 63 -12.44 17.53 10.97
N VAL A 64 -12.20 16.51 10.16
CA VAL A 64 -10.87 15.91 10.01
C VAL A 64 -10.12 16.68 8.92
N ILE A 65 -8.86 16.99 9.17
CA ILE A 65 -7.94 17.56 8.17
C ILE A 65 -6.69 16.69 8.18
N GLY A 66 -6.41 16.05 7.04
CA GLY A 66 -5.14 15.36 6.84
C GLY A 66 -4.03 16.38 6.61
N VAL A 67 -3.05 16.47 7.50
CA VAL A 67 -1.82 17.23 7.31
C VAL A 67 -0.76 16.28 6.78
N HIS A 68 -0.75 16.12 5.45
CA HIS A 68 0.20 15.24 4.77
C HIS A 68 1.62 15.78 4.93
N SER A 69 2.42 15.08 5.72
CA SER A 69 3.79 15.44 6.09
C SER A 69 4.71 14.35 5.58
N ALA A 70 5.29 14.57 4.38
CA ALA A 70 6.04 13.58 3.63
C ALA A 70 7.22 12.96 4.41
N LYS A 71 7.39 11.63 4.32
CA LYS A 71 8.60 10.92 4.75
C LYS A 71 9.65 10.91 3.64
N PHE A 72 9.25 10.51 2.44
CA PHE A 72 10.08 10.37 1.24
C PHE A 72 10.07 11.62 0.36
N GLU A 73 11.04 11.75 -0.55
CA GLU A 73 11.13 12.89 -1.48
C GLU A 73 9.94 12.90 -2.45
N ASN A 74 9.57 11.73 -2.97
CA ASN A 74 8.46 11.55 -3.89
C ASN A 74 7.11 12.01 -3.33
N GLU A 75 6.88 11.83 -2.02
CA GLU A 75 5.62 12.20 -1.37
C GLU A 75 5.46 13.73 -1.20
N LYS A 76 6.49 14.52 -1.54
CA LYS A 76 6.42 15.99 -1.49
C LYS A 76 5.65 16.59 -2.67
N ASP A 77 5.52 15.85 -3.77
CA ASP A 77 4.76 16.27 -4.94
C ASP A 77 3.25 16.18 -4.67
N VAL A 78 2.53 17.25 -4.97
CA VAL A 78 1.09 17.39 -4.73
C VAL A 78 0.29 16.39 -5.56
N GLU A 79 0.73 16.09 -6.78
CA GLU A 79 0.00 15.16 -7.64
C GLU A 79 0.13 13.71 -7.13
N ASN A 80 1.27 13.34 -6.58
CA ASN A 80 1.45 12.02 -5.95
C ASN A 80 0.52 11.87 -4.74
N VAL A 81 0.40 12.91 -3.91
CA VAL A 81 -0.57 12.94 -2.80
C VAL A 81 -2.01 12.86 -3.31
N ARG A 82 -2.33 13.52 -4.44
CA ARG A 82 -3.66 13.41 -5.07
C ARG A 82 -3.96 11.97 -5.49
N GLN A 83 -3.00 11.29 -6.15
CA GLN A 83 -3.16 9.90 -6.53
C GLN A 83 -3.32 8.97 -5.31
N ALA A 84 -2.61 9.23 -4.21
CA ALA A 84 -2.81 8.51 -2.96
C ALA A 84 -4.22 8.73 -2.35
N ILE A 85 -4.73 9.97 -2.39
CA ILE A 85 -6.12 10.28 -1.95
C ILE A 85 -7.14 9.47 -2.75
N LEU A 86 -6.96 9.38 -4.06
CA LEU A 86 -7.85 8.60 -4.93
C LEU A 86 -7.74 7.09 -4.65
N ARG A 87 -6.51 6.58 -4.53
CA ARG A 87 -6.20 5.17 -4.29
C ARG A 87 -6.78 4.66 -2.97
N TYR A 88 -6.66 5.45 -1.90
CA TYR A 88 -7.12 5.08 -0.55
C TYR A 88 -8.50 5.68 -0.21
N ASN A 89 -9.19 6.27 -1.20
CA ASN A 89 -10.53 6.87 -1.06
C ASN A 89 -10.66 7.84 0.14
N ILE A 90 -9.66 8.70 0.32
CA ILE A 90 -9.65 9.68 1.42
C ILE A 90 -10.70 10.76 1.15
N GLY A 91 -11.66 10.92 2.08
CA GLY A 91 -12.80 11.83 1.95
C GLY A 91 -12.62 13.21 2.57
N HIS A 92 -11.73 13.38 3.54
CA HIS A 92 -11.51 14.65 4.21
C HIS A 92 -10.56 15.59 3.44
N PRO A 93 -10.61 16.91 3.73
CA PRO A 93 -9.63 17.88 3.28
C PRO A 93 -8.19 17.49 3.65
N VAL A 94 -7.25 17.70 2.72
CA VAL A 94 -5.82 17.43 2.93
C VAL A 94 -5.00 18.68 2.66
N LEU A 95 -4.21 19.07 3.65
CA LEU A 95 -3.15 20.08 3.54
C LEU A 95 -1.83 19.39 3.24
N VAL A 96 -1.15 19.80 2.17
CA VAL A 96 0.16 19.24 1.79
C VAL A 96 1.28 20.07 2.45
N ASP A 97 1.87 19.54 3.54
CA ASP A 97 2.97 20.14 4.30
C ASP A 97 4.32 19.52 3.91
N SER A 98 4.72 19.64 2.64
CA SER A 98 5.95 19.02 2.10
C SER A 98 7.25 19.43 2.82
N GLY A 99 7.24 20.56 3.53
CA GLY A 99 8.37 21.03 4.34
C GLY A 99 8.28 20.70 5.83
N SER A 100 7.28 19.93 6.24
CA SER A 100 6.99 19.54 7.63
C SER A 100 6.96 20.72 8.61
N ARG A 101 6.54 21.91 8.16
CA ARG A 101 6.52 23.12 9.00
C ARG A 101 5.34 23.10 9.96
N VAL A 102 4.18 22.67 9.50
CA VAL A 102 2.99 22.49 10.35
C VAL A 102 3.24 21.36 11.34
N TRP A 103 3.83 20.26 10.88
CA TRP A 103 4.31 19.17 11.75
C TRP A 103 5.18 19.69 12.90
N GLN A 104 6.18 20.54 12.60
CA GLN A 104 7.06 21.14 13.61
C GLN A 104 6.31 22.10 14.55
N GLN A 105 5.42 22.94 14.02
CA GLN A 105 4.62 23.88 14.82
C GLN A 105 3.73 23.18 15.85
N TYR A 106 3.22 22.00 15.50
CA TYR A 106 2.42 21.16 16.39
C TYR A 106 3.25 20.17 17.22
N ALA A 107 4.59 20.25 17.12
CA ALA A 107 5.55 19.39 17.83
C ALA A 107 5.27 17.89 17.67
N VAL A 108 4.93 17.47 16.46
CA VAL A 108 4.65 16.08 16.11
C VAL A 108 5.97 15.29 16.01
N ARG A 109 5.93 13.99 16.33
CA ARG A 109 7.13 13.12 16.42
C ARG A 109 6.94 11.70 15.87
N ALA A 110 5.75 11.35 15.42
CA ALA A 110 5.43 10.00 14.94
C ALA A 110 4.27 10.05 13.94
N TRP A 111 4.33 9.18 12.95
CA TRP A 111 3.23 8.93 12.02
C TRP A 111 2.43 7.69 12.48
N PRO A 112 1.09 7.72 12.45
CA PRO A 112 0.24 8.91 12.46
C PRO A 112 0.26 9.61 13.82
N THR A 113 -0.12 10.89 13.85
CA THR A 113 -0.45 11.62 15.09
C THR A 113 -1.67 12.50 14.90
N PHE A 114 -2.61 12.42 15.83
CA PHE A 114 -3.82 13.23 15.88
C PHE A 114 -3.65 14.39 16.86
N LYS A 115 -3.87 15.63 16.41
CA LYS A 115 -4.04 16.80 17.28
C LYS A 115 -5.51 17.15 17.35
N ILE A 116 -6.05 17.20 18.56
CA ILE A 116 -7.47 17.50 18.82
C ILE A 116 -7.58 18.97 19.23
N ILE A 117 -8.40 19.71 18.49
CA ILE A 117 -8.65 21.13 18.67
C ILE A 117 -10.13 21.33 19.02
N ASP A 118 -10.39 22.08 20.09
CA ASP A 118 -11.74 22.37 20.55
C ASP A 118 -12.45 23.41 19.65
N PRO A 119 -13.80 23.54 19.74
CA PRO A 119 -14.59 24.53 19.00
C PRO A 119 -14.18 26.00 19.16
N GLU A 120 -13.39 26.34 20.19
CA GLU A 120 -12.88 27.69 20.41
C GLU A 120 -11.48 27.93 19.81
N GLY A 121 -10.85 26.88 19.25
CA GLY A 121 -9.57 26.92 18.56
C GLY A 121 -8.35 26.62 19.45
N TYR A 122 -8.51 25.88 20.54
CA TYR A 122 -7.41 25.49 21.42
C TYR A 122 -7.06 24.01 21.26
N VAL A 123 -5.77 23.69 21.30
CA VAL A 123 -5.31 22.30 21.33
C VAL A 123 -5.62 21.73 22.70
N VAL A 124 -6.42 20.67 22.73
CA VAL A 124 -6.89 20.01 23.97
C VAL A 124 -6.40 18.58 24.12
N GLY A 125 -5.87 17.98 23.04
CA GLY A 125 -5.34 16.62 23.08
C GLY A 125 -4.34 16.32 21.97
N SER A 126 -3.55 15.28 22.19
CA SER A 126 -2.66 14.68 21.21
C SER A 126 -2.64 13.17 21.41
N VAL A 127 -2.84 12.41 20.34
CA VAL A 127 -2.81 10.95 20.35
C VAL A 127 -1.92 10.49 19.20
N SER A 128 -0.97 9.59 19.44
CA SER A 128 -0.04 9.10 18.41
C SER A 128 -0.18 7.59 18.22
N GLY A 129 0.10 7.14 16.99
CA GLY A 129 0.00 5.76 16.57
C GLY A 129 -1.42 5.33 16.18
N GLU A 130 -1.52 4.11 15.68
CA GLU A 130 -2.76 3.49 15.21
C GLU A 130 -3.60 2.83 16.33
N GLY A 131 -4.83 2.40 15.99
CA GLY A 131 -5.72 1.66 16.88
C GLY A 131 -6.30 2.52 18.01
N LYS A 132 -6.64 3.78 17.70
CA LYS A 132 -7.06 4.80 18.69
C LYS A 132 -8.48 5.30 18.49
N ARG A 133 -9.27 4.67 17.62
CA ARG A 133 -10.65 5.08 17.30
C ARG A 133 -11.49 5.35 18.53
N ASP A 134 -11.59 4.39 19.46
CA ASP A 134 -12.49 4.49 20.61
C ASP A 134 -12.06 5.63 21.56
N ALA A 135 -10.75 5.86 21.70
CA ALA A 135 -10.22 6.97 22.49
C ALA A 135 -10.52 8.33 21.83
N LEU A 136 -10.38 8.42 20.49
CA LEU A 136 -10.76 9.62 19.74
C LEU A 136 -12.27 9.87 19.86
N ASP A 137 -13.09 8.84 19.68
CA ASP A 137 -14.54 8.88 19.78
C ASP A 137 -15.01 9.44 21.14
N GLU A 138 -14.45 8.91 22.23
CA GLU A 138 -14.77 9.38 23.58
C GLU A 138 -14.39 10.85 23.80
N ILE A 139 -13.21 11.28 23.32
CA ILE A 139 -12.76 12.66 23.43
C ILE A 139 -13.66 13.60 22.63
N ILE A 140 -14.00 13.24 21.39
CA ILE A 140 -14.84 14.05 20.50
C ILE A 140 -16.23 14.21 21.10
N GLY A 141 -16.85 13.10 21.55
CA GLY A 141 -18.18 13.13 22.15
C GLY A 141 -18.26 14.06 23.37
N LYS A 142 -17.26 13.99 24.26
CA LYS A 142 -17.18 14.88 25.44
C LYS A 142 -17.01 16.35 25.04
N LEU A 143 -16.14 16.66 24.09
CA LEU A 143 -15.95 18.02 23.61
C LEU A 143 -17.23 18.59 22.99
N ILE A 144 -17.94 17.78 22.20
CA ILE A 144 -19.22 18.18 21.61
C ILE A 144 -20.23 18.53 22.71
N GLU A 145 -20.43 17.65 23.69
CA GLU A 145 -21.37 17.87 24.80
C GLU A 145 -21.00 19.13 25.62
N GLU A 146 -19.73 19.28 25.99
CA GLU A 146 -19.25 20.43 26.74
C GLU A 146 -19.48 21.75 25.99
N HIS A 147 -19.17 21.78 24.69
CA HIS A 147 -19.29 23.00 23.89
C HIS A 147 -20.73 23.30 23.46
N GLN A 148 -21.60 22.30 23.41
CA GLN A 148 -23.05 22.46 23.31
C GLN A 148 -23.62 23.13 24.57
N ASN A 149 -23.24 22.66 25.75
CA ASN A 149 -23.65 23.28 27.03
C ASN A 149 -23.14 24.72 27.18
N LYS A 150 -21.96 25.03 26.63
CA LYS A 150 -21.39 26.39 26.59
C LYS A 150 -22.00 27.29 25.49
N GLY A 151 -22.78 26.75 24.56
CA GLY A 151 -23.33 27.50 23.42
C GLY A 151 -22.26 27.93 22.40
N THR A 152 -21.14 27.21 22.33
CA THR A 152 -20.00 27.52 21.45
C THR A 152 -19.87 26.58 20.26
N ILE A 153 -20.70 25.53 20.18
CA ILE A 153 -20.71 24.58 19.07
C ILE A 153 -21.52 25.11 17.89
N ASN A 154 -21.11 24.75 16.67
CA ASN A 154 -21.78 25.07 15.42
C ASN A 154 -21.91 23.79 14.58
N PHE A 155 -23.14 23.45 14.23
CA PHE A 155 -23.52 22.25 13.48
C PHE A 155 -23.57 22.47 11.95
N SER A 156 -22.85 23.46 11.41
CA SER A 156 -22.85 23.75 9.98
C SER A 156 -21.87 22.88 9.23
N GLU A 157 -22.32 22.12 8.23
CA GLU A 157 -21.45 21.37 7.31
C GLU A 157 -20.38 22.24 6.63
N VAL A 158 -19.19 21.67 6.43
CA VAL A 158 -18.12 22.28 5.64
C VAL A 158 -18.22 21.76 4.22
N SER A 159 -18.54 22.64 3.28
CA SER A 159 -18.57 22.29 1.86
C SER A 159 -17.17 21.90 1.37
N SER A 160 -17.06 20.78 0.66
CA SER A 160 -15.83 20.30 0.04
C SER A 160 -16.10 19.81 -1.39
N ILE A 161 -15.10 19.93 -2.26
CA ILE A 161 -15.08 19.30 -3.57
C ILE A 161 -14.01 18.21 -3.51
N LEU A 162 -14.45 16.96 -3.62
CA LEU A 162 -13.56 15.81 -3.47
C LEU A 162 -12.75 15.59 -4.75
N GLU A 163 -11.52 15.10 -4.60
CA GLU A 163 -10.67 14.77 -5.74
C GLU A 163 -11.28 13.67 -6.61
N LYS A 164 -11.96 12.69 -6.01
CA LYS A 164 -12.70 11.66 -6.75
C LYS A 164 -13.87 12.20 -7.59
N GLN A 165 -14.38 13.39 -7.28
CA GLN A 165 -15.39 14.06 -8.11
C GLN A 165 -14.75 14.78 -9.30
N LYS A 166 -13.51 15.27 -9.14
CA LYS A 166 -12.74 15.94 -10.20
C LYS A 166 -12.11 14.94 -11.16
N GLN A 167 -11.65 13.79 -10.64
CA GLN A 167 -10.99 12.71 -11.36
C GLN A 167 -11.67 11.37 -11.02
N PRO A 168 -12.83 11.07 -11.62
CA PRO A 168 -13.51 9.80 -11.38
C PRO A 168 -12.72 8.63 -12.00
N LEU A 169 -12.63 7.51 -11.28
CA LEU A 169 -11.95 6.29 -11.71
C LEU A 169 -12.77 5.56 -12.79
N THR A 170 -12.64 6.02 -14.03
CA THR A 170 -13.38 5.50 -15.19
C THR A 170 -12.50 4.74 -16.19
N THR A 171 -11.20 4.63 -15.90
CA THR A 171 -10.24 3.86 -16.70
C THR A 171 -10.52 2.35 -16.62
N PRO A 172 -10.08 1.52 -17.59
CA PRO A 172 -10.30 0.07 -17.54
C PRO A 172 -9.71 -0.63 -16.32
N LEU A 173 -8.52 -0.21 -15.89
CA LEU A 173 -7.89 -0.58 -14.62
C LEU A 173 -7.84 0.67 -13.72
N ALA A 174 -7.74 0.48 -12.42
CA ALA A 174 -7.53 1.54 -11.44
C ALA A 174 -6.50 1.09 -10.40
N PHE A 175 -5.37 1.79 -10.34
CA PHE A 175 -4.28 1.51 -9.41
C PHE A 175 -3.91 0.02 -9.32
N PRO A 176 -3.56 -0.66 -10.44
CA PRO A 176 -3.18 -2.06 -10.38
C PRO A 176 -1.96 -2.22 -9.46
N GLY A 177 -2.11 -3.02 -8.41
CA GLY A 177 -1.11 -3.18 -7.37
C GLY A 177 -0.07 -4.26 -7.67
N LYS A 178 -0.50 -5.33 -8.34
CA LYS A 178 0.36 -6.44 -8.77
C LYS A 178 -0.08 -7.03 -10.10
N VAL A 179 0.86 -7.68 -10.77
CA VAL A 179 0.66 -8.40 -12.02
C VAL A 179 1.44 -9.72 -11.96
N LEU A 180 0.88 -10.77 -12.55
CA LEU A 180 1.49 -12.10 -12.63
C LEU A 180 1.27 -12.67 -14.03
N ALA A 181 2.34 -13.12 -14.67
CA ALA A 181 2.27 -13.82 -15.96
C ALA A 181 2.62 -15.30 -15.78
N ASP A 182 1.78 -16.21 -16.29
CA ASP A 182 2.03 -17.65 -16.26
C ASP A 182 2.25 -18.23 -17.65
N SER A 183 3.33 -19.02 -17.79
CA SER A 183 3.71 -19.64 -19.06
C SER A 183 2.94 -20.89 -19.41
N ASN A 184 2.37 -21.58 -18.42
CA ASN A 184 1.68 -22.83 -18.67
C ASN A 184 0.31 -22.58 -19.28
N THR A 185 -0.35 -21.48 -18.90
CA THR A 185 -1.67 -21.09 -19.39
C THR A 185 -1.65 -19.94 -20.40
N ASN A 186 -0.52 -19.25 -20.58
CA ASN A 186 -0.40 -18.02 -21.38
C ASN A 186 -1.37 -16.92 -20.89
N GLN A 187 -1.49 -16.80 -19.56
CA GLN A 187 -2.40 -15.86 -18.90
C GLN A 187 -1.64 -14.79 -18.14
N LEU A 188 -2.24 -13.60 -18.10
CA LEU A 188 -1.85 -12.46 -17.30
C LEU A 188 -2.95 -12.21 -16.26
N PHE A 189 -2.58 -12.26 -14.99
CA PHE A 189 -3.43 -11.94 -13.85
C PHE A 189 -3.05 -10.56 -13.33
N VAL A 190 -4.04 -9.69 -13.13
CA VAL A 190 -3.86 -8.33 -12.64
C VAL A 190 -4.70 -8.15 -11.38
N ALA A 191 -4.06 -7.75 -10.29
CA ALA A 191 -4.75 -7.26 -9.11
C ALA A 191 -5.14 -5.80 -9.37
N ASP A 192 -6.38 -5.59 -9.83
CA ASP A 192 -6.96 -4.29 -10.16
C ASP A 192 -7.46 -3.63 -8.87
N SER A 193 -6.50 -3.20 -8.03
CA SER A 193 -6.71 -2.90 -6.61
C SER A 193 -7.74 -1.79 -6.37
N GLY A 194 -7.69 -0.73 -7.17
CA GLY A 194 -8.61 0.41 -7.11
C GLY A 194 -10.04 0.08 -7.57
N HIS A 195 -10.23 -1.00 -8.34
CA HIS A 195 -11.54 -1.56 -8.63
C HIS A 195 -11.87 -2.81 -7.79
N HIS A 196 -11.06 -3.15 -6.78
CA HIS A 196 -11.34 -4.25 -5.85
C HIS A 196 -11.69 -5.58 -6.53
N ARG A 197 -10.95 -5.94 -7.58
CA ARG A 197 -11.18 -7.15 -8.39
C ARG A 197 -9.89 -7.72 -8.95
N ILE A 198 -9.97 -8.94 -9.48
CA ILE A 198 -8.90 -9.57 -10.26
C ILE A 198 -9.32 -9.62 -11.73
N VAL A 199 -8.44 -9.17 -12.63
CA VAL A 199 -8.62 -9.27 -14.07
C VAL A 199 -7.68 -10.35 -14.60
N VAL A 200 -8.23 -11.30 -15.36
CA VAL A 200 -7.47 -12.35 -16.04
C VAL A 200 -7.57 -12.13 -17.54
N SER A 201 -6.44 -12.16 -18.23
CA SER A 201 -6.35 -11.92 -19.66
C SER A 201 -5.30 -12.82 -20.31
N THR A 202 -5.18 -12.79 -21.64
CA THR A 202 -3.99 -13.27 -22.34
C THR A 202 -2.81 -12.33 -22.10
N LEU A 203 -1.59 -12.74 -22.46
CA LEU A 203 -0.41 -11.86 -22.38
C LEU A 203 -0.49 -10.62 -23.29
N GLU A 204 -1.40 -10.65 -24.28
CA GLU A 204 -1.69 -9.56 -25.20
C GLU A 204 -2.87 -8.68 -24.74
N GLY A 205 -3.50 -9.02 -23.61
CA GLY A 205 -4.53 -8.23 -22.94
C GLY A 205 -5.98 -8.57 -23.30
N GLU A 206 -6.23 -9.65 -24.07
CA GLU A 206 -7.60 -10.14 -24.29
C GLU A 206 -8.18 -10.65 -22.97
N VAL A 207 -9.27 -10.03 -22.48
CA VAL A 207 -9.87 -10.37 -21.19
C VAL A 207 -10.54 -11.74 -21.24
N LEU A 208 -10.17 -12.61 -20.31
CA LEU A 208 -10.71 -13.96 -20.14
C LEU A 208 -11.71 -14.02 -18.99
N HIS A 209 -11.38 -13.41 -17.84
CA HIS A 209 -12.24 -13.37 -16.66
C HIS A 209 -12.12 -12.03 -15.93
N ILE A 210 -13.24 -11.61 -15.34
CA ILE A 210 -13.28 -10.57 -14.32
C ILE A 210 -13.84 -11.22 -13.07
N ILE A 211 -13.07 -11.18 -11.98
CA ILE A 211 -13.38 -11.90 -10.74
C ILE A 211 -13.49 -10.87 -9.62
N GLY A 212 -14.68 -10.74 -9.05
CA GLY A 212 -15.00 -9.74 -8.05
C GLY A 212 -16.08 -8.76 -8.54
N THR A 213 -17.00 -8.38 -7.66
CA THR A 213 -18.11 -7.45 -7.99
C THR A 213 -17.68 -6.01 -8.31
N GLY A 214 -16.43 -5.65 -8.03
CA GLY A 214 -15.96 -4.27 -8.08
C GLY A 214 -16.16 -3.48 -6.76
N LYS A 215 -16.93 -4.02 -5.82
CA LYS A 215 -17.19 -3.41 -4.51
C LYS A 215 -16.25 -3.97 -3.45
N ALA A 216 -15.74 -3.10 -2.60
CA ALA A 216 -14.97 -3.46 -1.42
C ALA A 216 -15.76 -4.43 -0.50
N GLY A 217 -15.15 -5.53 -0.10
CA GLY A 217 -15.73 -6.50 0.85
C GLY A 217 -15.01 -7.84 0.86
N LEU A 218 -15.40 -8.76 1.75
CA LEU A 218 -14.77 -10.08 1.96
C LEU A 218 -15.67 -11.26 1.54
N THR A 219 -16.72 -11.00 0.76
CA THR A 219 -17.70 -12.01 0.35
C THR A 219 -17.04 -13.10 -0.50
N ASN A 220 -17.28 -14.37 -0.16
CA ASN A 220 -16.90 -15.56 -0.93
C ASN A 220 -18.02 -15.94 -1.92
N GLY A 221 -17.73 -16.85 -2.85
CA GLY A 221 -18.72 -17.36 -3.80
C GLY A 221 -18.18 -17.46 -5.22
N SER A 222 -19.07 -17.42 -6.21
CA SER A 222 -18.68 -17.44 -7.61
C SER A 222 -17.86 -16.20 -8.00
N PHE A 223 -17.23 -16.23 -9.18
CA PHE A 223 -16.45 -15.10 -9.69
C PHE A 223 -17.24 -13.78 -9.74
N SER A 224 -18.55 -13.82 -10.00
CA SER A 224 -19.42 -12.63 -10.06
C SER A 224 -20.01 -12.19 -8.71
N GLU A 225 -19.88 -13.00 -7.66
CA GLU A 225 -20.43 -12.71 -6.33
C GLU A 225 -19.34 -12.33 -5.32
N ALA A 226 -18.13 -12.85 -5.52
CA ALA A 226 -17.02 -12.59 -4.64
C ALA A 226 -16.70 -11.08 -4.55
N GLN A 227 -16.23 -10.66 -3.39
CA GLN A 227 -15.75 -9.29 -3.15
C GLN A 227 -14.32 -9.36 -2.65
N PHE A 228 -13.51 -8.39 -3.03
CA PHE A 228 -12.17 -8.14 -2.51
C PHE A 228 -12.12 -6.73 -1.93
N PHE A 229 -11.05 -6.38 -1.24
CA PHE A 229 -10.80 -5.01 -0.80
C PHE A 229 -9.32 -4.67 -1.02
N ALA A 230 -9.09 -3.92 -2.11
CA ALA A 230 -7.76 -3.51 -2.58
C ALA A 230 -6.74 -4.66 -2.62
N PRO A 231 -7.00 -5.74 -3.37
CA PRO A 231 -6.10 -6.89 -3.46
C PRO A 231 -4.74 -6.48 -4.02
N GLN A 232 -3.66 -7.10 -3.54
CA GLN A 232 -2.28 -6.86 -3.94
C GLN A 232 -1.65 -8.15 -4.47
N GLY A 233 -0.73 -8.76 -3.71
CA GLY A 233 0.01 -9.98 -4.03
C GLY A 233 -0.80 -11.08 -4.66
N ILE A 234 -0.25 -11.71 -5.70
CA ILE A 234 -0.88 -12.86 -6.34
C ILE A 234 0.18 -13.91 -6.74
N THR A 235 -0.15 -15.19 -6.56
CA THR A 235 0.68 -16.32 -7.02
C THR A 235 -0.21 -17.44 -7.56
N PHE A 236 0.21 -18.11 -8.61
CA PHE A 236 -0.60 -19.08 -9.36
C PHE A 236 -0.02 -20.49 -9.30
N ASP A 237 -0.85 -21.44 -8.87
CA ASP A 237 -0.57 -22.87 -8.98
C ASP A 237 -1.20 -23.40 -10.28
N ALA A 238 -0.44 -23.34 -11.37
CA ALA A 238 -0.89 -23.78 -12.70
C ALA A 238 -1.31 -25.26 -12.75
N LYS A 239 -0.70 -26.12 -11.91
CA LYS A 239 -1.03 -27.56 -11.86
C LYS A 239 -2.45 -27.78 -11.36
N ASN A 240 -2.85 -27.02 -10.33
CA ASN A 240 -4.17 -27.13 -9.72
C ASN A 240 -5.17 -26.10 -10.27
N GLN A 241 -4.71 -25.16 -11.11
CA GLN A 241 -5.46 -24.02 -11.61
C GLN A 241 -6.05 -23.18 -10.48
N VAL A 242 -5.20 -22.81 -9.53
CA VAL A 242 -5.57 -22.05 -8.33
C VAL A 242 -4.72 -20.79 -8.23
N LEU A 243 -5.36 -19.62 -8.14
CA LEU A 243 -4.69 -18.36 -7.82
C LEU A 243 -4.88 -18.03 -6.34
N TYR A 244 -3.80 -17.68 -5.67
CA TYR A 244 -3.81 -17.19 -4.29
C TYR A 244 -3.61 -15.68 -4.31
N VAL A 245 -4.38 -14.96 -3.50
CA VAL A 245 -4.44 -13.49 -3.49
C VAL A 245 -4.25 -12.98 -2.06
N ALA A 246 -3.34 -12.03 -1.89
CA ALA A 246 -3.27 -11.18 -0.70
C ALA A 246 -4.33 -10.08 -0.82
N ASP A 247 -5.40 -10.21 -0.05
CA ASP A 247 -6.52 -9.29 -0.04
C ASP A 247 -6.33 -8.29 1.11
N THR A 248 -5.53 -7.28 0.83
CA THR A 248 -4.74 -6.53 1.82
C THR A 248 -5.60 -5.79 2.84
N GLU A 249 -6.60 -5.02 2.40
CA GLU A 249 -7.48 -4.25 3.29
C GLU A 249 -8.53 -5.13 3.98
N ASN A 250 -8.77 -6.34 3.47
CA ASN A 250 -9.53 -7.36 4.20
C ASN A 250 -8.66 -8.12 5.21
N HIS A 251 -7.35 -7.87 5.26
CA HIS A 251 -6.41 -8.61 6.11
C HIS A 251 -6.57 -10.14 5.96
N ALA A 252 -6.69 -10.60 4.72
CA ALA A 252 -7.02 -11.99 4.40
C ALA A 252 -6.21 -12.53 3.22
N LEU A 253 -6.10 -13.86 3.14
CA LEU A 253 -5.68 -14.55 1.93
C LEU A 253 -6.87 -15.23 1.29
N ARG A 254 -7.00 -15.04 -0.02
CA ARG A 254 -8.08 -15.59 -0.84
C ARG A 254 -7.53 -16.63 -1.79
N LYS A 255 -8.34 -17.64 -2.09
CA LYS A 255 -8.07 -18.67 -3.09
C LYS A 255 -9.14 -18.57 -4.17
N ILE A 256 -8.71 -18.46 -5.41
CA ILE A 256 -9.55 -18.46 -6.61
C ILE A 256 -9.29 -19.78 -7.32
N ASP A 257 -10.30 -20.63 -7.37
CA ASP A 257 -10.25 -21.94 -7.99
C ASP A 257 -10.90 -21.87 -9.37
N PHE A 258 -10.11 -22.01 -10.44
CA PHE A 258 -10.60 -21.87 -11.82
C PHE A 258 -11.37 -23.10 -12.32
N GLN A 259 -11.20 -24.26 -11.68
CA GLN A 259 -11.93 -25.48 -12.04
C GLN A 259 -13.39 -25.38 -11.56
N THR A 260 -13.59 -24.87 -10.35
CA THR A 260 -14.91 -24.71 -9.73
C THR A 260 -15.50 -23.31 -9.91
N GLN A 261 -14.69 -22.36 -10.36
CA GLN A 261 -15.01 -20.93 -10.46
C GLN A 261 -15.49 -20.32 -9.14
N GLN A 262 -14.83 -20.72 -8.05
CA GLN A 262 -15.15 -20.26 -6.69
C GLN A 262 -14.00 -19.46 -6.09
N VAL A 263 -14.36 -18.49 -5.26
CA VAL A 263 -13.45 -17.72 -4.41
C VAL A 263 -13.74 -18.04 -2.95
N GLU A 264 -12.68 -18.38 -2.20
CA GLU A 264 -12.77 -18.69 -0.77
C GLU A 264 -11.70 -17.99 0.06
N THR A 265 -12.01 -17.68 1.31
CA THR A 265 -11.04 -17.19 2.30
C THR A 265 -10.29 -18.37 2.91
N ILE A 266 -8.97 -18.41 2.75
CA ILE A 266 -8.11 -19.51 3.24
C ILE A 266 -7.30 -19.11 4.48
N ALA A 267 -7.05 -17.82 4.71
CA ALA A 267 -6.42 -17.32 5.92
C ALA A 267 -6.92 -15.90 6.25
N GLY A 268 -6.84 -15.52 7.51
CA GLY A 268 -7.36 -14.23 7.99
C GLY A 268 -8.85 -14.30 8.34
N THR A 269 -9.26 -13.41 9.24
CA THR A 269 -10.64 -13.34 9.75
C THR A 269 -11.43 -12.16 9.19
N GLY A 270 -10.81 -11.30 8.37
CA GLY A 270 -11.39 -10.02 7.97
C GLY A 270 -11.08 -8.84 8.90
N GLU A 271 -10.33 -9.09 9.98
CA GLU A 271 -10.01 -8.07 10.98
C GLU A 271 -8.50 -7.93 11.15
N LYS A 272 -8.05 -6.68 11.35
CA LYS A 272 -6.65 -6.37 11.59
C LYS A 272 -6.15 -6.98 12.90
N SER A 273 -4.96 -7.58 12.86
CA SER A 273 -4.23 -8.00 14.06
C SER A 273 -3.42 -6.85 14.66
N TYR A 274 -3.44 -6.73 15.98
CA TYR A 274 -2.51 -5.87 16.75
C TYR A 274 -1.37 -6.66 17.40
N GLN A 275 -1.36 -7.98 17.22
CA GLN A 275 -0.31 -8.86 17.72
C GLN A 275 0.89 -8.77 16.77
N ILE A 276 1.99 -8.16 17.22
CA ILE A 276 3.22 -8.02 16.43
C ILE A 276 4.30 -9.03 16.81
N SER A 277 4.23 -9.63 18.00
CA SER A 277 5.17 -10.67 18.43
C SER A 277 4.98 -11.95 17.61
N PRO A 278 6.04 -12.70 17.24
CA PRO A 278 5.93 -13.92 16.47
C PRO A 278 4.94 -14.93 17.06
N HIS A 279 4.06 -15.48 16.23
CA HIS A 279 3.03 -16.42 16.67
C HIS A 279 2.57 -17.37 15.54
N SER A 280 1.70 -18.32 15.90
CA SER A 280 1.10 -19.29 14.98
C SER A 280 -0.36 -19.57 15.33
N GLY A 281 -1.13 -20.07 14.38
CA GLY A 281 -2.50 -20.50 14.61
C GLY A 281 -3.14 -21.17 13.40
N VAL A 282 -4.42 -21.54 13.55
CA VAL A 282 -5.24 -22.00 12.43
C VAL A 282 -5.48 -20.83 11.48
N ALA A 283 -5.22 -21.03 10.20
CA ALA A 283 -5.17 -19.96 9.21
C ALA A 283 -6.44 -19.09 9.17
N ARG A 284 -7.62 -19.73 9.22
CA ARG A 284 -8.94 -19.04 9.16
C ARG A 284 -9.38 -18.41 10.48
N GLU A 285 -8.67 -18.67 11.57
CA GLU A 285 -8.97 -18.13 12.90
C GLU A 285 -7.93 -17.08 13.33
N THR A 286 -6.82 -16.99 12.60
CA THR A 286 -5.72 -16.08 12.90
C THR A 286 -5.95 -14.76 12.16
N ARG A 287 -6.10 -13.66 12.91
CA ARG A 287 -6.10 -12.30 12.35
C ARG A 287 -4.76 -12.01 11.67
N LEU A 288 -4.79 -11.40 10.49
CA LEU A 288 -3.59 -10.98 9.76
C LEU A 288 -3.45 -9.45 9.84
N ASN A 289 -2.34 -8.93 9.33
CA ASN A 289 -2.07 -7.50 9.35
C ASN A 289 -1.49 -7.05 8.00
N SER A 290 -2.40 -6.74 7.08
CA SER A 290 -2.10 -6.22 5.73
C SER A 290 -1.09 -7.09 4.96
N PRO A 291 -1.47 -8.33 4.58
CA PRO A 291 -0.67 -9.13 3.67
C PRO A 291 -0.56 -8.40 2.32
N TRP A 292 0.67 -8.17 1.84
CA TRP A 292 0.91 -7.32 0.68
C TRP A 292 1.38 -8.11 -0.54
N ASP A 293 2.20 -9.13 -0.33
CA ASP A 293 2.65 -10.02 -1.41
C ASP A 293 2.68 -11.49 -0.98
N VAL A 294 2.56 -12.39 -1.95
CA VAL A 294 2.57 -13.84 -1.72
C VAL A 294 3.37 -14.58 -2.78
N ASP A 295 4.10 -15.60 -2.36
CA ASP A 295 4.79 -16.51 -3.28
C ASP A 295 4.71 -17.96 -2.77
N LYS A 296 4.49 -18.90 -3.70
CA LYS A 296 4.15 -20.29 -3.40
C LYS A 296 5.30 -21.23 -3.77
N ILE A 297 5.72 -22.03 -2.80
CA ILE A 297 6.76 -23.05 -2.96
C ILE A 297 6.24 -24.40 -2.49
N GLY A 298 5.83 -25.25 -3.43
CA GLY A 298 5.22 -26.55 -3.11
C GLY A 298 3.89 -26.38 -2.37
N GLY A 299 3.76 -26.96 -1.17
CA GLY A 299 2.59 -26.84 -0.29
C GLY A 299 2.62 -25.62 0.65
N ARG A 300 3.56 -24.69 0.44
CA ARG A 300 3.80 -23.52 1.30
C ARG A 300 3.49 -22.23 0.55
N ILE A 301 2.86 -21.28 1.22
CA ILE A 301 2.73 -19.90 0.75
C ILE A 301 3.47 -18.98 1.72
N PHE A 302 4.51 -18.32 1.23
CA PHE A 302 5.18 -17.25 1.95
C PHE A 302 4.49 -15.93 1.70
N ILE A 303 4.42 -15.08 2.71
CA ILE A 303 3.60 -13.88 2.72
C ILE A 303 4.45 -12.72 3.23
N ALA A 304 4.55 -11.65 2.46
CA ALA A 304 5.07 -10.38 2.92
C ALA A 304 3.98 -9.68 3.75
N MET A 305 4.09 -9.73 5.08
CA MET A 305 3.12 -9.17 6.01
C MET A 305 3.53 -7.74 6.36
N ALA A 306 3.10 -6.78 5.54
CA ALA A 306 3.53 -5.39 5.62
C ALA A 306 3.17 -4.75 6.96
N GLY A 307 1.95 -4.98 7.44
CA GLY A 307 1.41 -4.33 8.63
C GLY A 307 2.04 -4.77 9.96
N SER A 308 2.59 -5.99 10.02
CA SER A 308 3.34 -6.47 11.20
C SER A 308 4.85 -6.55 10.97
N HIS A 309 5.35 -6.02 9.84
CA HIS A 309 6.77 -5.97 9.49
C HIS A 309 7.46 -7.35 9.54
N GLN A 310 6.84 -8.35 8.92
CA GLN A 310 7.26 -9.75 9.02
C GLN A 310 7.10 -10.51 7.71
N ILE A 311 7.80 -11.63 7.60
CA ILE A 311 7.51 -12.67 6.61
C ILE A 311 6.73 -13.79 7.32
N TRP A 312 5.61 -14.19 6.76
CA TRP A 312 4.73 -15.23 7.28
C TRP A 312 4.72 -16.44 6.35
N LEU A 313 4.30 -17.59 6.89
CA LEU A 313 4.20 -18.85 6.18
C LEU A 313 2.85 -19.49 6.46
N LEU A 314 2.11 -19.81 5.40
CA LEU A 314 0.93 -20.68 5.42
C LEU A 314 1.30 -22.06 4.86
N GLN A 315 1.03 -23.09 5.65
CA GLN A 315 1.11 -24.49 5.25
C GLN A 315 -0.27 -24.94 4.74
N LEU A 316 -0.39 -25.23 3.44
CA LEU A 316 -1.68 -25.51 2.80
C LEU A 316 -2.31 -26.85 3.22
N ASP A 317 -1.49 -27.83 3.56
CA ASP A 317 -1.91 -29.18 3.95
C ASP A 317 -2.50 -29.23 5.37
N THR A 318 -1.89 -28.50 6.29
CA THR A 318 -2.29 -28.45 7.70
C THR A 318 -3.21 -27.28 8.02
N GLY A 319 -3.26 -26.25 7.16
CA GLY A 319 -3.99 -25.02 7.42
C GLY A 319 -3.42 -24.21 8.58
N ILE A 320 -2.13 -24.40 8.90
CA ILE A 320 -1.43 -23.64 9.94
C ILE A 320 -0.71 -22.45 9.29
N ILE A 321 -0.91 -21.28 9.88
CA ILE A 321 -0.18 -20.06 9.53
C ILE A 321 0.69 -19.61 10.71
N SER A 322 1.89 -19.13 10.43
CA SER A 322 2.80 -18.63 11.46
C SER A 322 3.75 -17.57 10.93
N THR A 323 4.28 -16.75 11.84
CA THR A 323 5.45 -15.92 11.56
C THR A 323 6.62 -16.81 11.15
N TYR A 324 7.20 -16.55 9.99
CA TYR A 324 8.37 -17.25 9.49
C TYR A 324 9.66 -16.52 9.88
N ALA A 325 9.71 -15.21 9.65
CA ALA A 325 10.84 -14.35 9.96
C ALA A 325 10.38 -12.96 10.43
N GLY A 326 11.14 -12.35 11.32
CA GLY A 326 10.92 -10.99 11.79
C GLY A 326 10.34 -10.92 13.21
N THR A 327 10.93 -10.10 14.05
CA THR A 327 10.48 -9.84 15.43
C THR A 327 9.19 -9.02 15.52
N GLY A 328 8.80 -8.34 14.44
CA GLY A 328 7.69 -7.39 14.38
C GLY A 328 8.08 -5.94 14.67
N ALA A 329 9.36 -5.68 15.00
CA ALA A 329 9.89 -4.32 15.07
C ALA A 329 10.09 -3.76 13.66
N GLU A 330 9.76 -2.48 13.45
CA GLU A 330 10.05 -1.74 12.22
C GLU A 330 11.54 -1.33 12.18
N ALA A 331 12.38 -2.16 11.56
CA ALA A 331 13.82 -1.94 11.51
C ALA A 331 14.50 -2.74 10.38
N CYS A 332 15.77 -2.47 10.13
CA CYS A 332 16.63 -3.30 9.28
C CYS A 332 17.60 -4.09 10.16
N VAL A 333 17.24 -5.31 10.54
CA VAL A 333 18.11 -6.19 11.33
C VAL A 333 18.29 -7.52 10.61
N ASP A 334 19.53 -7.84 10.27
CA ASP A 334 19.96 -9.14 9.73
C ASP A 334 20.16 -10.16 10.87
N GLY A 335 20.21 -11.45 10.53
CA GLY A 335 20.50 -12.52 11.50
C GLY A 335 19.57 -13.74 11.34
N SER A 336 19.33 -14.45 12.44
CA SER A 336 18.40 -15.57 12.44
C SER A 336 16.96 -15.11 12.16
N LEU A 337 16.10 -16.03 11.71
CA LEU A 337 14.70 -15.72 11.41
C LEU A 337 13.99 -15.04 12.59
N THR A 338 14.27 -15.46 13.83
CA THR A 338 13.62 -14.98 15.05
C THR A 338 14.23 -13.69 15.62
N GLU A 339 15.43 -13.29 15.18
CA GLU A 339 16.11 -12.08 15.64
C GLU A 339 16.06 -10.94 14.61
N SER A 340 15.85 -11.30 13.34
CA SER A 340 15.73 -10.34 12.24
C SER A 340 14.57 -9.37 12.41
N ALA A 341 14.64 -8.26 11.68
CA ALA A 341 13.57 -7.27 11.58
C ALA A 341 13.47 -6.72 10.16
N PHE A 342 12.24 -6.39 9.78
CA PHE A 342 11.86 -5.80 8.51
C PHE A 342 11.14 -4.47 8.76
N ALA A 343 10.86 -3.73 7.71
CA ALA A 343 10.13 -2.48 7.75
C ALA A 343 9.19 -2.42 6.55
N GLN A 344 7.98 -2.95 6.75
CA GLN A 344 6.90 -3.00 5.76
C GLN A 344 7.32 -3.76 4.48
N PRO A 345 7.60 -5.08 4.57
CA PRO A 345 7.89 -5.88 3.39
C PRO A 345 6.68 -5.90 2.45
N SER A 346 6.86 -5.53 1.19
CA SER A 346 5.75 -5.33 0.22
C SER A 346 5.90 -6.10 -1.09
N GLY A 347 7.07 -6.70 -1.33
CA GLY A 347 7.33 -7.54 -2.49
C GLY A 347 8.04 -8.82 -2.06
N ILE A 348 7.67 -9.95 -2.64
CA ILE A 348 8.36 -11.23 -2.43
C ILE A 348 8.45 -12.04 -3.72
N SER A 349 9.61 -12.65 -3.98
CA SER A 349 9.86 -13.58 -5.09
C SER A 349 10.97 -14.56 -4.70
N THR A 350 11.14 -15.69 -5.40
CA THR A 350 12.05 -16.76 -4.97
C THR A 350 12.86 -17.40 -6.10
N ASP A 351 14.08 -17.83 -5.78
CA ASP A 351 14.86 -18.75 -6.62
C ASP A 351 14.65 -20.23 -6.24
N GLY A 352 13.79 -20.51 -5.26
CA GLY A 352 13.54 -21.84 -4.69
C GLY A 352 14.44 -22.19 -3.50
N ASN A 353 15.49 -21.41 -3.20
CA ASN A 353 16.41 -21.60 -2.07
C ASN A 353 16.38 -20.43 -1.06
N GLU A 354 16.12 -19.22 -1.54
CA GLU A 354 15.92 -18.01 -0.75
C GLU A 354 14.67 -17.26 -1.26
N LEU A 355 14.06 -16.48 -0.38
CA LEU A 355 13.05 -15.47 -0.72
C LEU A 355 13.77 -14.13 -0.84
N PHE A 356 13.53 -13.39 -1.91
CA PHE A 356 13.92 -12.01 -2.06
C PHE A 356 12.77 -11.11 -1.66
N VAL A 357 13.06 -10.10 -0.85
CA VAL A 357 12.05 -9.22 -0.25
C VAL A 357 12.36 -7.78 -0.56
N ALA A 358 11.38 -7.06 -1.09
CA ALA A 358 11.40 -5.59 -1.13
C ALA A 358 10.91 -5.06 0.22
N ASP A 359 11.82 -4.49 0.99
CA ASP A 359 11.61 -4.00 2.35
C ASP A 359 11.45 -2.48 2.33
N SER A 360 10.19 -2.04 2.18
CA SER A 360 9.83 -0.75 1.57
C SER A 360 10.23 0.45 2.41
N GLU A 361 9.94 0.44 3.73
CA GLU A 361 10.15 1.61 4.59
C GLU A 361 11.64 1.88 4.90
N ILE A 362 12.51 0.89 4.68
CA ILE A 362 13.98 1.01 4.73
C ILE A 362 14.61 1.05 3.33
N SER A 363 13.80 1.02 2.27
CA SER A 363 14.23 1.12 0.86
C SER A 363 15.39 0.19 0.53
N SER A 364 15.25 -1.09 0.87
CA SER A 364 16.32 -2.08 0.75
C SER A 364 15.79 -3.43 0.24
N ILE A 365 16.67 -4.21 -0.38
CA ILE A 365 16.37 -5.58 -0.81
C ILE A 365 17.00 -6.56 0.17
N ARG A 366 16.18 -7.46 0.70
CA ARG A 366 16.58 -8.48 1.69
C ARG A 366 16.49 -9.87 1.07
N ALA A 367 17.27 -10.81 1.58
CA ALA A 367 17.12 -12.24 1.32
C ALA A 367 16.79 -12.98 2.61
N VAL A 368 15.89 -13.95 2.51
CA VAL A 368 15.47 -14.83 3.60
C VAL A 368 15.67 -16.27 3.16
N GLY A 369 16.59 -16.99 3.80
CA GLY A 369 16.83 -18.39 3.49
C GLY A 369 15.60 -19.26 3.77
N ILE A 370 15.33 -20.25 2.91
CA ILE A 370 14.31 -21.30 3.11
C ILE A 370 14.92 -22.71 3.19
N ASN A 371 16.24 -22.76 3.41
CA ASN A 371 17.07 -23.95 3.53
C ASN A 371 17.15 -24.47 5.00
N GLU A 372 18.03 -25.44 5.27
CA GLU A 372 18.18 -26.05 6.60
C GLU A 372 18.70 -25.10 7.69
N HIS A 373 19.44 -24.05 7.32
CA HIS A 373 20.02 -23.06 8.23
C HIS A 373 19.69 -21.64 7.77
N PRO A 374 18.40 -21.27 7.83
CA PRO A 374 17.92 -20.05 7.21
C PRO A 374 18.41 -18.83 7.97
N GLN A 375 18.73 -17.77 7.23
CA GLN A 375 19.17 -16.48 7.75
C GLN A 375 18.51 -15.37 6.93
N VAL A 376 18.37 -14.21 7.55
CA VAL A 376 17.98 -12.96 6.90
C VAL A 376 19.23 -12.11 6.69
N ARG A 377 19.41 -11.62 5.46
CA ARG A 377 20.54 -10.74 5.10
C ARG A 377 20.09 -9.60 4.20
N THR A 378 20.76 -8.47 4.30
CA THR A 378 20.58 -7.35 3.37
C THR A 378 21.41 -7.58 2.11
N ILE A 379 20.78 -7.53 0.93
CA ILE A 379 21.46 -7.64 -0.37
C ILE A 379 22.03 -6.29 -0.78
N CYS A 380 21.19 -5.26 -0.80
CA CYS A 380 21.56 -3.90 -1.14
C CYS A 380 20.52 -2.90 -0.60
N GLY A 381 20.89 -1.62 -0.59
CA GLY A 381 20.15 -0.56 0.08
C GLY A 381 20.81 -0.16 1.39
N SER A 382 20.53 1.04 1.87
CA SER A 382 21.21 1.59 3.06
C SER A 382 20.80 0.94 4.39
N GLY A 383 19.65 0.26 4.42
CA GLY A 383 19.04 -0.28 5.63
C GLY A 383 18.46 0.77 6.60
N GLY A 384 18.54 2.06 6.28
CA GLY A 384 18.04 3.14 7.14
C GLY A 384 16.61 3.55 6.77
N LEU A 385 15.74 3.78 7.77
CA LEU A 385 14.38 4.33 7.57
C LEU A 385 14.36 5.69 6.86
N PHE A 386 15.49 6.42 6.86
CA PHE A 386 15.69 7.68 6.16
C PHE A 386 16.90 7.66 5.20
N GLY A 387 17.44 6.47 4.91
CA GLY A 387 18.58 6.29 4.01
C GLY A 387 18.15 6.00 2.57
N PHE A 388 17.17 6.74 2.07
CA PHE A 388 16.61 6.57 0.73
C PHE A 388 17.19 7.55 -0.28
N GLY A 389 16.93 7.31 -1.56
CA GLY A 389 17.37 8.15 -2.68
C GLY A 389 17.39 7.36 -3.98
N ASP A 390 18.10 7.84 -4.99
CA ASP A 390 18.24 7.16 -6.28
C ASP A 390 19.72 7.07 -6.66
N LYS A 391 20.35 5.95 -6.31
CA LYS A 391 21.77 5.72 -6.61
C LYS A 391 22.04 4.25 -6.89
N ASP A 392 22.53 3.99 -8.10
CA ASP A 392 23.07 2.69 -8.48
C ASP A 392 24.41 2.45 -7.79
N GLY A 393 24.76 1.18 -7.54
CA GLY A 393 25.97 0.86 -6.79
C GLY A 393 25.96 -0.55 -6.25
N ARG A 394 26.73 -0.80 -5.18
CA ARG A 394 26.85 -2.11 -4.57
C ARG A 394 26.58 -2.08 -3.06
N GLY A 395 25.83 -3.07 -2.57
CA GLY A 395 25.56 -3.24 -1.14
C GLY A 395 24.88 -1.99 -0.55
N SER A 396 25.46 -1.45 0.52
CA SER A 396 24.92 -0.29 1.24
C SER A 396 25.09 1.05 0.53
N GLU A 397 25.85 1.11 -0.57
CA GLU A 397 25.98 2.34 -1.37
C GLU A 397 24.78 2.60 -2.28
N VAL A 398 23.95 1.57 -2.51
CA VAL A 398 22.72 1.64 -3.29
C VAL A 398 21.69 2.45 -2.52
N LEU A 399 21.03 3.37 -3.20
CA LEU A 399 19.86 4.08 -2.69
C LEU A 399 18.65 3.75 -3.57
N LEU A 400 17.60 3.29 -2.92
CA LEU A 400 16.25 3.07 -3.46
C LEU A 400 15.28 4.01 -2.72
N GLN A 401 14.04 4.07 -3.17
CA GLN A 401 12.97 4.84 -2.54
C GLN A 401 11.66 4.04 -2.56
N HIS A 402 11.26 3.54 -1.39
CA HIS A 402 10.00 2.79 -1.16
C HIS A 402 9.72 1.72 -2.22
N CYS A 403 10.67 0.82 -2.47
CA CYS A 403 10.51 -0.23 -3.48
C CYS A 403 9.41 -1.25 -3.08
N LEU A 404 8.44 -1.50 -3.96
CA LEU A 404 7.31 -2.41 -3.68
C LEU A 404 7.34 -3.72 -4.46
N GLY A 405 7.75 -3.67 -5.73
CA GLY A 405 7.72 -4.81 -6.64
C GLY A 405 9.07 -5.51 -6.69
N ILE A 406 9.07 -6.84 -6.70
CA ILE A 406 10.28 -7.63 -6.87
C ILE A 406 9.96 -8.87 -7.71
N GLU A 407 10.86 -9.27 -8.59
CA GLU A 407 10.74 -10.49 -9.38
C GLU A 407 12.10 -11.13 -9.61
N TYR A 408 12.24 -12.41 -9.28
CA TYR A 408 13.43 -13.20 -9.60
C TYR A 408 13.26 -13.88 -10.96
N THR A 409 14.13 -13.53 -11.91
CA THR A 409 14.18 -14.19 -13.21
C THR A 409 15.56 -14.07 -13.83
N GLN A 410 15.92 -15.00 -14.71
CA GLN A 410 17.20 -14.99 -15.43
C GLN A 410 18.43 -14.84 -14.51
N ASN A 411 18.37 -15.35 -13.27
CA ASN A 411 19.39 -15.21 -12.21
C ASN A 411 19.62 -13.78 -11.68
N TYR A 412 18.67 -12.88 -11.90
CA TYR A 412 18.67 -11.53 -11.35
C TYR A 412 17.39 -11.29 -10.55
N VAL A 413 17.48 -10.34 -9.64
CA VAL A 413 16.33 -9.80 -8.93
C VAL A 413 15.97 -8.46 -9.56
N TRP A 414 14.84 -8.39 -10.23
CA TRP A 414 14.26 -7.15 -10.77
C TRP A 414 13.44 -6.47 -9.68
N VAL A 415 13.55 -5.16 -9.58
CA VAL A 415 12.99 -4.35 -8.50
C VAL A 415 12.24 -3.18 -9.10
N ALA A 416 10.98 -2.99 -8.71
CA ALA A 416 10.28 -1.75 -8.94
C ALA A 416 10.67 -0.78 -7.83
N ASP A 417 11.57 0.15 -8.16
CA ASP A 417 12.01 1.23 -7.29
C ASP A 417 10.96 2.34 -7.36
N THR A 418 9.83 2.07 -6.70
CA THR A 418 8.51 2.68 -6.94
C THR A 418 8.55 4.21 -6.89
N TYR A 419 9.10 4.79 -5.81
CA TYR A 419 9.13 6.25 -5.65
C TYR A 419 10.25 6.94 -6.43
N ASN A 420 11.16 6.17 -7.01
CA ASN A 420 12.10 6.68 -8.03
C ASN A 420 11.57 6.49 -9.46
N HIS A 421 10.36 5.94 -9.63
CA HIS A 421 9.72 5.71 -10.93
C HIS A 421 10.59 4.91 -11.91
N LYS A 422 11.31 3.91 -11.39
CA LYS A 422 12.31 3.14 -12.13
C LYS A 422 12.18 1.65 -11.88
N ILE A 423 12.65 0.86 -12.85
CA ILE A 423 12.90 -0.56 -12.66
C ILE A 423 14.40 -0.78 -12.62
N LYS A 424 14.87 -1.41 -11.54
CA LYS A 424 16.27 -1.75 -11.29
C LYS A 424 16.47 -3.26 -11.35
N ARG A 425 17.71 -3.68 -11.59
CA ARG A 425 18.13 -5.08 -11.59
C ARG A 425 19.28 -5.28 -10.62
N VAL A 426 19.17 -6.31 -9.81
CA VAL A 426 20.10 -6.63 -8.72
C VAL A 426 20.76 -7.99 -8.98
N GLU A 427 22.09 -7.99 -8.99
CA GLU A 427 22.91 -9.20 -8.89
C GLU A 427 23.02 -9.61 -7.43
N TYR A 428 22.09 -10.42 -6.94
CA TYR A 428 21.88 -10.67 -5.51
C TYR A 428 23.05 -11.33 -4.77
N HIS A 429 23.96 -12.01 -5.49
CA HIS A 429 25.21 -12.53 -4.92
C HIS A 429 26.30 -11.46 -4.75
N ALA A 430 26.35 -10.49 -5.66
CA ALA A 430 27.34 -9.41 -5.65
C ALA A 430 26.82 -8.14 -4.95
N GLY A 431 25.51 -8.03 -4.74
CA GLY A 431 24.83 -6.84 -4.24
C GLY A 431 24.86 -5.66 -5.21
N LEU A 432 25.18 -5.86 -6.50
CA LEU A 432 25.20 -4.80 -7.51
C LEU A 432 23.78 -4.49 -7.98
N CYS A 433 23.34 -3.24 -7.85
CA CYS A 433 22.04 -2.75 -8.30
C CYS A 433 22.22 -1.68 -9.38
N LEU A 434 21.55 -1.86 -10.52
CA LEU A 434 21.64 -0.97 -11.68
C LEU A 434 20.24 -0.59 -12.17
N THR A 435 20.08 0.65 -12.60
CA THR A 435 18.88 1.12 -13.28
C THR A 435 18.81 0.52 -14.69
N MET A 436 17.69 -0.13 -14.99
CA MET A 436 17.46 -0.74 -16.31
C MET A 436 16.45 0.07 -17.12
N LEU A 437 15.36 0.51 -16.48
CA LEU A 437 14.23 1.17 -17.13
C LEU A 437 13.80 2.41 -16.33
N GLY A 438 13.28 3.41 -17.04
CA GLY A 438 12.70 4.61 -16.45
C GLY A 438 13.69 5.77 -16.32
N ASN A 439 13.24 6.96 -16.72
CA ASN A 439 14.01 8.21 -16.59
C ASN A 439 13.91 8.87 -15.20
N GLY A 440 13.08 8.33 -14.30
CA GLY A 440 12.84 8.87 -12.96
C GLY A 440 11.81 10.00 -12.88
N THR A 441 11.15 10.34 -13.99
CA THR A 441 10.02 11.28 -14.03
C THR A 441 8.71 10.52 -14.08
N ALA A 442 7.72 10.93 -13.28
CA ALA A 442 6.37 10.37 -13.33
C ALA A 442 5.76 10.51 -14.73
N GLY A 443 5.25 9.41 -15.29
CA GLY A 443 4.55 9.38 -16.59
C GLY A 443 4.44 7.96 -17.16
N HIS A 444 3.92 7.80 -18.37
CA HIS A 444 3.72 6.49 -19.03
C HIS A 444 4.34 6.41 -20.43
N GLN A 445 5.40 7.17 -20.68
CA GLN A 445 6.02 7.18 -22.01
C GLN A 445 6.62 5.80 -22.31
N ASP A 446 6.20 5.20 -23.42
CA ASP A 446 6.84 4.02 -24.01
C ASP A 446 8.21 4.39 -24.61
N GLY A 447 9.13 3.43 -24.68
CA GLY A 447 10.49 3.69 -25.12
C GLY A 447 11.45 2.56 -24.75
N GLN A 448 12.74 2.79 -24.93
CA GLN A 448 13.77 1.78 -24.69
C GLN A 448 14.66 2.16 -23.49
N GLY A 449 14.87 1.21 -22.57
CA GLY A 449 15.73 1.39 -21.41
C GLY A 449 15.30 2.57 -20.54
N ILE A 450 16.25 3.46 -20.24
CA ILE A 450 16.00 4.67 -19.44
C ILE A 450 15.16 5.74 -20.16
N ASN A 451 14.79 5.56 -21.43
CA ASN A 451 14.01 6.55 -22.18
C ASN A 451 12.49 6.36 -22.05
N CYS A 452 12.02 5.40 -21.26
CA CYS A 452 10.62 5.28 -20.86
C CYS A 452 10.36 6.03 -19.54
N SER A 453 9.09 6.17 -19.16
CA SER A 453 8.70 6.64 -17.82
C SER A 453 7.64 5.74 -17.19
N PHE A 454 7.58 5.75 -15.86
CA PHE A 454 6.60 5.05 -15.03
C PHE A 454 6.02 6.02 -14.00
N PHE A 455 4.95 5.65 -13.31
CA PHE A 455 4.40 6.41 -12.20
C PHE A 455 4.04 5.49 -11.03
N GLU A 456 4.94 5.45 -10.05
CA GLU A 456 4.88 4.56 -8.88
C GLU A 456 4.58 3.09 -9.25
N PRO A 457 5.43 2.43 -10.07
CA PRO A 457 5.21 1.02 -10.40
C PRO A 457 5.36 0.13 -9.16
N SER A 458 4.42 -0.79 -8.91
CA SER A 458 4.36 -1.56 -7.65
C SER A 458 4.46 -3.08 -7.80
N GLY A 459 4.29 -3.61 -9.01
CA GLY A 459 4.27 -5.06 -9.26
C GLY A 459 5.07 -5.46 -10.49
N LEU A 460 5.74 -6.61 -10.39
CA LEU A 460 6.57 -7.17 -11.45
C LEU A 460 6.28 -8.66 -11.59
N SER A 461 6.27 -9.17 -12.82
CA SER A 461 6.31 -10.62 -13.08
C SER A 461 6.91 -10.89 -14.44
N ALA A 462 7.80 -11.88 -14.52
CA ALA A 462 8.53 -12.19 -15.72
C ALA A 462 8.16 -13.56 -16.28
N ILE A 463 8.18 -13.66 -17.60
CA ILE A 463 7.94 -14.88 -18.34
C ILE A 463 8.80 -14.90 -19.60
N ALA A 464 9.61 -15.94 -19.76
CA ALA A 464 10.56 -16.07 -20.87
C ALA A 464 11.40 -14.79 -21.02
N GLN A 465 11.24 -14.07 -22.14
CA GLN A 465 11.95 -12.82 -22.43
C GLN A 465 11.12 -11.57 -22.12
N HIS A 466 9.97 -11.70 -21.44
CA HIS A 466 9.12 -10.56 -21.11
C HIS A 466 9.07 -10.29 -19.61
N LEU A 467 9.01 -9.01 -19.24
CA LEU A 467 8.68 -8.55 -17.90
C LEU A 467 7.43 -7.68 -17.97
N PHE A 468 6.42 -8.02 -17.16
CA PHE A 468 5.20 -7.24 -16.99
C PHE A 468 5.30 -6.39 -15.73
N ILE A 469 4.81 -5.15 -15.82
CA ILE A 469 4.90 -4.15 -14.76
C ILE A 469 3.51 -3.58 -14.50
N ALA A 470 3.06 -3.63 -13.24
CA ALA A 470 1.91 -2.87 -12.80
C ALA A 470 2.34 -1.41 -12.55
N ASP A 471 1.96 -0.51 -13.45
CA ASP A 471 2.32 0.90 -13.44
C ASP A 471 1.17 1.70 -12.82
N THR A 472 1.17 1.70 -11.48
CA THR A 472 -0.01 1.85 -10.63
C THR A 472 -0.72 3.19 -10.81
N ASN A 473 0.00 4.32 -10.69
CA ASN A 473 -0.65 5.64 -10.80
C ASN A 473 -0.96 6.02 -12.25
N ASN A 474 -0.44 5.30 -13.24
CA ASN A 474 -0.88 5.42 -14.63
C ASN A 474 -2.10 4.53 -14.93
N CYS A 475 -2.52 3.65 -14.02
CA CYS A 475 -3.64 2.73 -14.21
C CYS A 475 -3.49 1.81 -15.44
N ILE A 476 -2.26 1.34 -15.70
CA ILE A 476 -1.94 0.48 -16.87
C ILE A 476 -0.97 -0.65 -16.50
N ILE A 477 -0.85 -1.63 -17.40
CA ILE A 477 0.20 -2.65 -17.37
C ILE A 477 1.19 -2.37 -18.49
N ARG A 478 2.49 -2.42 -18.18
CA ARG A 478 3.58 -2.27 -19.14
C ARG A 478 4.19 -3.64 -19.43
N LYS A 479 4.63 -3.84 -20.66
CA LYS A 479 5.34 -5.04 -21.12
C LYS A 479 6.72 -4.64 -21.61
N VAL A 480 7.73 -5.32 -21.10
CA VAL A 480 9.13 -5.10 -21.43
C VAL A 480 9.67 -6.32 -22.15
N GLU A 481 10.36 -6.12 -23.26
CA GLU A 481 11.22 -7.13 -23.88
C GLU A 481 12.60 -7.08 -23.21
N LEU A 482 12.99 -8.14 -22.49
CA LEU A 482 14.16 -8.15 -21.60
C LEU A 482 15.49 -8.07 -22.36
N ASP A 483 15.55 -8.56 -23.60
CA ASP A 483 16.76 -8.51 -24.41
C ASP A 483 17.03 -7.11 -24.98
N THR A 484 15.97 -6.40 -25.38
CA THR A 484 16.07 -5.07 -26.00
C THR A 484 15.83 -3.93 -25.01
N LEU A 485 15.21 -4.22 -23.87
CA LEU A 485 14.66 -3.26 -22.91
C LEU A 485 13.61 -2.32 -23.53
N GLU A 486 12.93 -2.77 -24.58
CA GLU A 486 11.81 -2.04 -25.17
C GLU A 486 10.58 -2.17 -24.26
N VAL A 487 9.98 -1.03 -23.90
CA VAL A 487 8.81 -0.91 -23.05
C VAL A 487 7.62 -0.47 -23.90
N THR A 488 6.56 -1.27 -23.84
CA THR A 488 5.26 -1.02 -24.49
C THR A 488 4.13 -1.09 -23.47
N THR A 489 2.98 -0.53 -23.80
CA THR A 489 1.77 -0.62 -22.97
C THR A 489 0.85 -1.75 -23.43
N VAL A 490 0.39 -2.58 -22.49
CA VAL A 490 -0.61 -3.64 -22.76
C VAL A 490 -1.99 -3.01 -22.82
N ASN A 491 -2.71 -3.28 -23.90
CA ASN A 491 -4.09 -2.81 -24.08
C ASN A 491 -5.08 -3.91 -23.67
N PHE A 492 -6.14 -3.55 -22.96
CA PHE A 492 -7.19 -4.48 -22.54
C PHE A 492 -8.49 -4.19 -23.31
N PRO A 493 -8.63 -4.64 -24.57
CA PRO A 493 -9.82 -4.36 -25.37
C PRO A 493 -11.07 -4.95 -24.70
N GLY A 494 -12.10 -4.12 -24.57
CA GLY A 494 -13.38 -4.52 -23.96
C GLY A 494 -13.39 -4.50 -22.42
N LEU A 495 -12.25 -4.22 -21.76
CA LEU A 495 -12.23 -3.99 -20.32
C LEU A 495 -12.72 -2.58 -19.98
N CYS A 496 -13.45 -2.47 -18.87
CA CYS A 496 -14.04 -1.23 -18.38
C CYS A 496 -14.11 -1.23 -16.85
N ALA A 497 -14.27 -0.03 -16.28
CA ALA A 497 -14.54 0.13 -14.86
C ALA A 497 -15.91 -0.50 -14.48
N PRO A 498 -16.05 -1.06 -13.26
CA PRO A 498 -17.28 -1.74 -12.81
C PRO A 498 -18.58 -0.95 -12.98
N ASP A 499 -18.55 0.38 -12.79
CA ASP A 499 -19.73 1.24 -12.86
C ASP A 499 -19.95 1.88 -14.25
N VAL A 500 -19.14 1.51 -15.24
CA VAL A 500 -19.21 2.09 -16.60
C VAL A 500 -19.81 1.11 -17.62
N CYS A 501 -19.58 -0.20 -17.45
CA CYS A 501 -20.19 -1.20 -18.32
C CYS A 501 -21.59 -1.61 -17.86
N LEU A 502 -22.56 -1.51 -18.77
CA LEU A 502 -23.90 -2.07 -18.65
C LEU A 502 -24.05 -3.31 -19.53
#